data_AF-A0AAW3T466-F1
#
_entry.id   AF-A0AAW3T466-F1
#
_cell.length_a   1.000
_cell.length_b   1.000
_cell.length_c   1.000
_cell.angle_alpha   90.00
_cell.angle_beta   90.00
_cell.angle_gamma   90.00
#
_symmetry.space_group_name_H-M   'P 1'
#
loop_
_entity.id
_entity.type
_entity.pdbx_description
1 polymer ?
#
loop_
_entity_poly.entity_id
_entity_poly.type
_entity_poly.pdbx_seq_one_letter_code
_entity_poly.pdbx_strand_id
1 'polypeptide(L)'
;MSTTVTRRQQAEVTLDTATIAAITEIEAQVVAPGPAAPPRISWSRPDTGLWAANYGGYYGGTVDRQGSHYFVSDTFGQYVGDFRSLEEAQERLAERLRVLLPDVLGNV
;
A
#
# COMPACT_ATOMS: atom_id res chain seq x y z
N MET A 1 -21.87 10.90 63.43
CA MET A 1 -22.48 11.43 62.21
C MET A 1 -22.07 12.89 62.05
N SER A 2 -21.44 13.21 60.92
CA SER A 2 -21.41 14.50 60.19
C SER A 2 -20.09 14.62 59.41
N THR A 3 -20.23 14.64 58.09
CA THR A 3 -19.18 14.70 57.08
C THR A 3 -18.73 16.14 56.83
N THR A 4 -17.44 16.41 56.87
CA THR A 4 -16.84 17.60 56.24
C THR A 4 -15.96 17.16 55.08
N VAL A 5 -16.47 17.37 53.86
CA VAL A 5 -15.71 17.20 52.61
C VAL A 5 -14.80 18.41 52.46
N THR A 6 -13.51 18.24 52.70
CA THR A 6 -12.49 19.24 52.38
C THR A 6 -12.29 19.26 50.87
N ARG A 7 -12.74 20.35 50.25
CA ARG A 7 -12.53 20.71 48.84
C ARG A 7 -11.03 20.64 48.51
N ARG A 8 -10.61 19.66 47.70
CA ARG A 8 -9.27 19.63 47.10
C ARG A 8 -9.08 20.89 46.26
N GLN A 9 -8.04 21.64 46.58
CA GLN A 9 -7.59 22.81 45.82
C GLN A 9 -7.32 22.39 44.38
N GLN A 10 -8.01 23.01 43.43
CA GLN A 10 -7.63 22.97 42.02
C GLN A 10 -6.26 23.62 41.90
N ALA A 11 -5.26 22.83 41.49
CA ALA A 11 -3.96 23.37 41.12
C ALA A 11 -4.16 24.29 39.90
N GLU A 12 -3.81 25.55 40.04
CA GLU A 12 -3.60 26.48 38.93
C GLU A 12 -2.56 25.85 37.99
N VAL A 13 -2.99 25.40 36.82
CA VAL A 13 -2.08 24.95 35.77
C VAL A 13 -1.65 26.19 35.00
N THR A 14 -0.56 26.82 35.44
CA THR A 14 0.16 27.80 34.62
C THR A 14 0.81 27.05 33.47
N LEU A 15 0.19 27.12 32.30
CA LEU A 15 0.73 26.57 31.07
C LEU A 15 1.85 27.49 30.59
N ASP A 16 3.11 27.13 30.85
CA ASP A 16 4.26 27.90 30.40
C ASP A 16 4.24 28.02 28.86
N THR A 17 4.48 29.21 28.32
CA THR A 17 4.54 29.46 26.86
C THR A 17 5.54 28.54 26.15
N ALA A 18 6.56 28.06 26.87
CA ALA A 18 7.53 27.08 26.38
C ALA A 18 6.90 25.70 26.08
N THR A 19 5.84 25.29 26.78
CA THR A 19 5.14 24.02 26.55
C THR A 19 4.24 24.07 25.30
N ILE A 20 3.69 25.25 24.98
CA ILE A 20 2.90 25.44 23.73
C ILE A 20 3.81 25.35 22.51
N ALA A 21 5.03 25.89 22.56
CA ALA A 21 5.97 25.90 21.43
C ALA A 21 6.40 24.48 21.00
N ALA A 22 6.50 23.53 21.94
CA ALA A 22 6.87 22.15 21.64
C ALA A 22 5.81 21.37 20.83
N ILE A 23 4.54 21.79 20.90
CA ILE A 23 3.46 21.15 20.13
C ILE A 23 3.47 21.63 18.67
N THR A 24 3.93 22.86 18.41
CA THR A 24 3.95 23.46 17.07
C THR A 24 5.09 22.94 16.17
N GLU A 25 6.19 22.44 16.74
CA GLU A 25 7.35 21.95 15.95
C GLU A 25 7.10 20.61 15.24
N ILE A 26 6.07 19.85 15.63
CA ILE A 26 5.74 18.57 14.99
C ILE A 26 5.02 18.78 13.65
N GLU A 27 4.34 19.92 13.44
CA GLU A 27 3.58 20.18 12.20
C GLU A 27 4.46 20.59 11.01
N ALA A 28 5.69 21.05 11.25
CA ALA A 28 6.57 21.62 10.22
C ALA A 28 7.22 20.58 9.29
N GLN A 29 7.03 19.27 9.53
CA GLN A 29 7.59 18.19 8.71
C GLN A 29 6.54 17.39 7.93
N VAL A 30 5.32 17.92 7.79
CA VAL A 30 4.36 17.36 6.82
C VAL A 30 4.82 17.78 5.43
N VAL A 31 5.73 16.99 4.87
CA VAL A 31 5.97 16.97 3.42
C VAL A 31 4.60 16.76 2.79
N ALA A 32 4.05 17.81 2.17
CA ALA A 32 2.85 17.69 1.37
C ALA A 32 3.06 16.49 0.43
N PRO A 33 2.13 15.52 0.36
CA PRO A 33 2.31 14.39 -0.54
C PRO A 33 2.50 14.96 -1.94
N GLY A 34 3.71 14.82 -2.47
CA GLY A 34 4.00 15.17 -3.84
C GLY A 34 3.06 14.40 -4.77
N PRO A 35 2.93 14.82 -6.05
CA PRO A 35 2.09 14.10 -7.00
C PRO A 35 2.44 12.61 -6.95
N ALA A 36 1.43 11.76 -6.70
CA ALA A 36 1.62 10.33 -6.56
C ALA A 36 2.32 9.80 -7.81
N ALA A 37 3.44 9.10 -7.62
CA ALA A 37 4.11 8.43 -8.73
C ALA A 37 3.11 7.50 -9.44
N PRO A 38 3.18 7.34 -10.77
CA PRO A 38 2.31 6.43 -11.48
C PRO A 38 2.40 5.02 -10.87
N PRO A 39 1.27 4.32 -10.71
CA PRO A 39 1.25 3.04 -10.01
C PRO A 39 2.13 2.05 -10.77
N ARG A 40 3.13 1.49 -10.07
CA ARG A 40 4.01 0.45 -10.59
C ARG A 40 3.44 -0.91 -10.22
N ILE A 41 3.63 -1.89 -11.10
CA ILE A 41 3.36 -3.29 -10.78
C ILE A 41 4.41 -3.74 -9.75
N SER A 42 3.92 -4.28 -8.65
CA SER A 42 4.70 -4.91 -7.59
C SER A 42 4.29 -6.36 -7.47
N TRP A 43 5.20 -7.20 -7.00
CA TRP A 43 4.98 -8.64 -6.90
C TRP A 43 5.08 -9.08 -5.45
N SER A 44 4.13 -9.92 -5.07
CA SER A 44 4.14 -10.65 -3.81
C SER A 44 4.18 -12.14 -4.09
N ARG A 45 4.67 -12.92 -3.14
CA ARG A 45 4.70 -14.38 -3.21
C ARG A 45 3.85 -14.95 -2.06
N PRO A 46 2.52 -15.03 -2.23
CA PRO A 46 1.64 -15.54 -1.18
C PRO A 46 1.88 -17.02 -0.84
N ASP A 47 2.39 -17.81 -1.78
CA ASP A 47 2.73 -19.22 -1.55
C ASP A 47 3.90 -19.70 -2.43
N THR A 48 4.39 -20.90 -2.15
CA THR A 48 5.38 -21.59 -2.96
C THR A 48 4.83 -21.89 -4.35
N GLY A 49 5.38 -21.19 -5.35
CA GLY A 49 4.96 -21.37 -6.74
C GLY A 49 3.85 -20.42 -7.16
N LEU A 50 3.35 -19.56 -6.26
CA LEU A 50 2.34 -18.57 -6.59
C LEU A 50 2.88 -17.15 -6.38
N TRP A 51 2.77 -16.33 -7.41
CA TRP A 51 3.08 -14.90 -7.37
C TRP A 51 1.83 -14.10 -7.70
N ALA A 52 1.57 -13.02 -6.96
CA ALA A 52 0.45 -12.13 -7.22
C ALA A 52 0.97 -10.72 -7.56
N ALA A 53 0.52 -10.21 -8.69
CA ALA A 53 0.76 -8.84 -9.12
C ALA A 53 -0.15 -7.89 -8.34
N ASN A 54 0.37 -6.72 -7.97
CA ASN A 54 -0.40 -5.62 -7.39
C ASN A 54 0.00 -4.32 -8.08
N TYR A 55 -0.96 -3.48 -8.43
CA TYR A 55 -0.73 -2.14 -8.98
C TYR A 55 -1.51 -1.11 -8.16
N GLY A 56 -0.84 -0.14 -7.56
CA GLY A 56 -1.51 0.93 -6.80
C GLY A 56 -2.45 0.45 -5.69
N GLY A 57 -2.19 -0.73 -5.09
CA GLY A 57 -3.05 -1.34 -4.06
C GLY A 57 -4.17 -2.25 -4.61
N TYR A 58 -4.29 -2.38 -5.93
CA TYR A 58 -5.24 -3.27 -6.58
C TYR A 58 -4.60 -4.58 -7.02
N TYR A 59 -5.38 -5.65 -6.97
CA TYR A 59 -4.98 -6.96 -7.48
C TYR A 59 -4.77 -6.92 -9.00
N GLY A 60 -3.64 -7.42 -9.47
CA GLY A 60 -3.23 -7.44 -10.89
C GLY A 60 -3.32 -8.80 -11.57
N GLY A 61 -3.61 -9.86 -10.85
CA GLY A 61 -3.55 -11.23 -11.37
C GLY A 61 -2.45 -12.06 -10.74
N THR A 62 -2.29 -13.28 -11.25
CA THR A 62 -1.40 -14.29 -10.68
C THR A 62 -0.53 -14.94 -11.74
N VAL A 63 0.64 -15.36 -11.28
CA VAL A 63 1.48 -16.36 -11.96
C VAL A 63 1.56 -17.57 -11.04
N ASP A 64 1.08 -18.72 -11.52
CA ASP A 64 1.10 -19.98 -10.79
C ASP A 64 2.04 -20.99 -11.47
N ARG A 65 2.96 -21.59 -10.73
CA ARG A 65 3.92 -22.56 -11.24
C ARG A 65 3.37 -23.97 -11.06
N GLN A 66 3.14 -24.63 -12.18
CA GLN A 66 2.77 -26.05 -12.21
C GLN A 66 3.81 -26.82 -13.02
N GLY A 67 4.56 -27.68 -12.32
CA GLY A 67 5.69 -28.42 -12.91
C GLY A 67 6.78 -27.49 -13.46
N SER A 68 7.00 -27.53 -14.77
CA SER A 68 7.99 -26.71 -15.48
C SER A 68 7.39 -25.50 -16.20
N HIS A 69 6.13 -25.17 -15.94
CA HIS A 69 5.42 -24.06 -16.59
C HIS A 69 4.87 -23.08 -15.56
N TYR A 70 4.66 -21.84 -16.01
CA TYR A 70 4.09 -20.73 -15.27
C TYR A 70 2.81 -20.28 -15.98
N PHE A 71 1.67 -20.49 -15.33
CA PHE A 71 0.35 -20.16 -15.84
C PHE A 71 -0.05 -18.77 -15.37
N VAL A 72 -0.54 -17.94 -16.29
CA VAL A 72 -0.83 -16.53 -16.03
C VAL A 72 -2.31 -16.27 -16.12
N SER A 73 -2.85 -15.60 -15.11
CA SER A 73 -4.22 -15.10 -15.07
C SER A 73 -4.23 -13.60 -14.79
N ASP A 74 -5.05 -12.84 -15.50
CA ASP A 74 -5.16 -11.38 -15.31
C ASP A 74 -6.04 -10.99 -14.11
N THR A 75 -6.25 -9.69 -13.93
CA THR A 75 -7.07 -9.13 -12.83
C THR A 75 -8.50 -9.65 -12.80
N PHE A 76 -9.02 -10.18 -13.91
CA PHE A 76 -10.37 -10.75 -14.01
C PHE A 76 -10.35 -12.28 -13.96
N GLY A 77 -9.19 -12.87 -13.65
CA GLY A 77 -8.98 -14.32 -13.68
C GLY A 77 -8.94 -14.91 -15.08
N GLN A 78 -8.85 -14.09 -16.14
CA GLN A 78 -8.78 -14.60 -17.51
C GLN A 78 -7.39 -15.15 -17.80
N TYR A 79 -7.36 -16.30 -18.49
CA TYR A 79 -6.11 -16.91 -18.89
C TYR A 79 -5.36 -16.05 -19.92
N VAL A 80 -4.11 -15.73 -19.63
CA VAL A 80 -3.23 -14.94 -20.50
C VAL A 80 -2.30 -15.85 -21.31
N GLY A 81 -1.85 -16.94 -20.71
CA GLY A 81 -0.94 -17.90 -21.33
C GLY A 81 -0.14 -18.70 -20.31
N ASP A 82 0.67 -19.62 -20.81
CA ASP A 82 1.65 -20.37 -20.03
C ASP A 82 3.05 -20.20 -20.62
N PHE A 83 4.03 -20.05 -19.74
CA PHE A 83 5.39 -19.70 -20.10
C PHE A 83 6.39 -20.60 -19.40
N ARG A 84 7.60 -20.68 -19.96
CA ARG A 84 8.67 -21.54 -19.43
C ARG A 84 9.46 -20.89 -18.30
N SER A 85 9.38 -19.57 -18.18
CA SER A 85 10.08 -18.80 -17.15
C SER A 85 9.12 -17.91 -16.36
N LEU A 86 9.46 -17.66 -15.10
CA LEU A 86 8.73 -16.72 -14.26
C LEU A 86 8.80 -15.31 -14.83
N GLU A 87 9.97 -14.89 -15.30
CA GLU A 87 10.21 -13.56 -15.84
C GLU A 87 9.31 -13.28 -17.05
N GLU A 88 9.29 -14.19 -18.02
CA GLU A 88 8.41 -14.07 -19.20
C GLU A 88 6.93 -14.03 -18.78
N ALA A 89 6.52 -14.88 -17.84
CA ALA A 89 5.15 -14.87 -17.34
C ALA A 89 4.77 -13.53 -16.68
N GLN A 90 5.67 -12.95 -15.88
CA GLN A 90 5.47 -11.66 -15.23
C GLN A 90 5.42 -10.51 -16.24
N GLU A 91 6.31 -10.52 -17.25
CA GLU A 91 6.31 -9.54 -18.33
C GLU A 91 5.01 -9.57 -19.14
N ARG A 92 4.53 -10.77 -19.46
CA ARG A 92 3.29 -10.96 -20.22
C ARG A 92 2.07 -10.52 -19.43
N LEU A 93 2.03 -10.77 -18.13
CA LEU A 93 0.98 -10.22 -17.28
C LEU A 93 1.05 -8.69 -17.24
N ALA A 94 2.25 -8.12 -17.12
CA ALA A 94 2.43 -6.67 -17.11
C ALA A 94 2.00 -6.01 -18.42
N GLU A 95 2.32 -6.62 -19.56
CA GLU A 95 1.86 -6.19 -20.89
C GLU A 95 0.32 -6.24 -20.97
N ARG A 96 -0.27 -7.35 -20.55
CA ARG A 96 -1.73 -7.53 -20.51
C ARG A 96 -2.42 -6.47 -19.66
N LEU A 97 -1.89 -6.16 -18.49
CA LEU A 97 -2.47 -5.17 -17.59
C LEU A 97 -2.45 -3.75 -18.17
N ARG A 98 -1.39 -3.37 -18.91
CA ARG A 98 -1.35 -2.06 -19.59
C ARG A 98 -2.46 -1.92 -20.63
N VAL A 99 -2.79 -3.00 -21.34
CA VAL A 99 -3.90 -3.02 -22.31
C VAL A 99 -5.26 -2.91 -21.62
N LEU A 100 -5.44 -3.61 -20.49
CA LEU A 100 -6.71 -3.62 -19.76
C LEU A 100 -6.97 -2.34 -18.94
N LEU A 101 -5.91 -1.67 -18.50
CA LEU A 101 -5.96 -0.56 -17.54
C LEU A 101 -5.12 0.64 -18.01
N PRO A 102 -5.40 1.19 -19.21
CA PRO A 102 -4.57 2.24 -19.82
C PRO A 102 -4.52 3.51 -18.96
N ASP A 103 -5.64 3.88 -18.34
CA ASP A 103 -5.75 5.09 -17.51
C ASP A 103 -5.06 4.95 -16.14
N VAL A 104 -4.76 3.71 -15.71
CA VAL A 104 -4.16 3.45 -14.40
C VAL A 104 -2.65 3.32 -14.53
N LEU A 105 -2.17 2.47 -15.45
CA LEU A 105 -0.74 2.15 -15.56
C LEU A 105 0.04 3.13 -16.44
N GLY A 106 -0.67 3.99 -17.18
CA GLY A 106 -0.09 4.96 -18.11
C GLY A 106 0.49 4.31 -19.37
N ASN A 107 0.36 5.01 -20.50
CA ASN A 107 1.16 4.70 -21.69
C ASN A 107 2.57 5.26 -21.47
N VAL A 108 3.58 4.41 -21.57
CA VAL A 108 5.00 4.82 -21.63
C VAL A 108 5.35 5.25 -23.05
#